data_AF-A0A7W9B0S8-F1
#
_entry.id   AF-A0A7W9B0S8-F1
#
_cell.length_a   1.000
_cell.length_b   1.000
_cell.length_c   1.000
_cell.angle_alpha   90.00
_cell.angle_beta   90.00
_cell.angle_gamma   90.00
#
_symmetry.space_group_name_H-M   'P 1'
#
loop_
_entity.id
_entity.type
_entity.pdbx_description
1 polymer ?
#
loop_
_entity_poly.entity_id
_entity_poly.type
_entity_poly.pdbx_seq_one_letter_code
_entity_poly.pdbx_strand_id
1 'polypeptide(L)'
;MTDLVNYIKIDGDKVAGNIATITFDIDVTGEPVHSENPAAPVYRLYGKSPRNRRIEVGGIWKKKNQRGGEYYTLSVNTGFAKLNANLGRYPGQDDDTLMAVIPWD
;
A
#
# COMPACT_ATOMS: atom_id res chain seq x y z
N MET A 1 11.48 18.77 -8.80
CA MET A 1 10.69 18.02 -7.81
C MET A 1 10.40 16.67 -8.45
N THR A 2 10.81 15.58 -7.81
CA THR A 2 10.50 14.25 -8.33
C THR A 2 9.05 13.97 -7.95
N ASP A 3 8.14 13.98 -8.92
CA ASP A 3 6.76 13.57 -8.68
C ASP A 3 6.78 12.07 -8.39
N LEU A 4 6.74 11.72 -7.11
CA LEU A 4 6.74 10.32 -6.67
C LEU A 4 5.46 9.66 -7.16
N VAL A 5 5.60 8.54 -7.86
CA VAL A 5 4.49 7.74 -8.36
C VAL A 5 4.67 6.30 -7.89
N ASN A 6 3.56 5.62 -7.62
CA ASN A 6 3.52 4.22 -7.21
C ASN A 6 4.36 3.98 -5.96
N TYR A 7 4.00 4.70 -4.90
CA TYR A 7 4.65 4.60 -3.61
C TYR A 7 3.65 4.42 -2.46
N ILE A 8 4.13 3.85 -1.37
CA ILE A 8 3.49 3.83 -0.06
C ILE A 8 4.52 4.29 0.96
N LYS A 9 4.20 5.32 1.74
CA LYS A 9 4.96 5.74 2.91
C LYS A 9 4.29 5.20 4.17
N ILE A 10 5.06 4.48 5.00
CA ILE A 10 4.60 3.91 6.28
C ILE A 10 5.43 4.54 7.40
N ASP A 11 4.85 5.51 8.11
CA ASP A 11 5.48 6.22 9.21
C ASP A 11 4.70 5.97 10.51
N GLY A 12 5.04 4.85 11.17
CA GLY A 12 4.31 4.35 12.35
C GLY A 12 2.86 4.01 12.00
N ASP A 13 1.92 4.78 12.56
CA ASP A 13 0.48 4.61 12.34
C ASP A 13 -0.05 5.37 11.12
N LYS A 14 0.81 6.13 10.42
CA LYS A 14 0.43 6.90 9.24
C LYS A 14 0.84 6.18 7.97
N VAL A 15 -0.15 5.90 7.13
CA VAL A 15 0.07 5.39 5.78
C VAL A 15 -0.48 6.38 4.76
N ALA A 16 0.33 6.73 3.76
CA ALA A 16 -0.05 7.56 2.63
C ALA A 16 0.71 7.16 1.38
N GLY A 17 0.10 7.31 0.20
CA GLY A 17 0.76 7.02 -1.05
C GLY A 17 -0.17 7.17 -2.24
N ASN A 18 0.30 6.74 -3.41
CA ASN A 18 -0.51 6.68 -4.62
C ASN A 18 -0.29 5.37 -5.37
N ILE A 19 -1.33 4.95 -6.09
CA ILE A 19 -1.29 3.81 -7.01
C ILE A 19 -1.83 4.29 -8.35
N ALA A 20 -0.92 4.39 -9.32
CA ALA A 20 -1.16 4.84 -10.67
C ALA A 20 -0.95 3.70 -11.67
N THR A 21 -1.95 3.50 -12.51
CA THR A 21 -1.96 2.60 -13.65
C THR A 21 -2.46 3.36 -14.87
N ILE A 22 -2.47 2.72 -16.04
CA ILE A 22 -3.03 3.31 -17.26
C ILE A 22 -4.56 3.56 -17.11
N THR A 23 -5.25 2.81 -16.25
CA THR A 23 -6.72 2.84 -16.14
C THR A 23 -7.25 3.58 -14.91
N PHE A 24 -6.44 3.71 -13.86
CA PHE A 24 -6.79 4.46 -12.66
C PHE A 24 -5.55 5.03 -11.99
N ASP A 25 -5.71 6.19 -11.38
CA ASP A 25 -4.71 6.85 -10.56
C ASP A 25 -5.40 7.35 -9.29
N ILE A 26 -5.01 6.80 -8.15
CA ILE A 26 -5.64 7.07 -6.87
C ILE A 26 -4.62 7.35 -5.78
N ASP A 27 -4.92 8.36 -4.96
CA ASP A 27 -4.33 8.50 -3.65
C ASP A 27 -4.91 7.45 -2.70
N VAL A 28 -4.03 6.91 -1.85
CA VAL A 28 -4.42 6.00 -0.77
C VAL A 28 -3.90 6.50 0.56
N THR A 29 -4.72 6.34 1.60
CA THR A 29 -4.31 6.50 3.00
C THR A 29 -4.55 5.20 3.74
N GLY A 30 -3.96 5.04 4.91
CA GLY A 30 -4.23 3.86 5.72
C GLY A 30 -4.21 4.10 7.22
N GLU A 31 -4.80 3.15 7.92
CA GLU A 31 -4.90 3.11 9.38
C GLU A 31 -4.42 1.76 9.89
N PRO A 32 -3.72 1.72 11.04
CA PRO A 32 -3.26 0.47 11.64
C PRO A 32 -4.43 -0.41 12.06
N VAL A 33 -4.26 -1.71 11.89
CA VAL A 33 -5.20 -2.73 12.33
C VAL A 33 -4.57 -3.49 13.48
N HIS A 34 -5.28 -3.53 14.61
CA HIS A 34 -4.92 -4.34 15.75
C HIS A 34 -5.74 -5.62 15.70
N SER A 35 -5.09 -6.76 15.47
CA SER A 35 -5.74 -8.06 15.40
C SER A 35 -4.82 -9.15 15.95
N GLU A 36 -5.39 -10.10 16.67
CA GLU A 36 -4.67 -11.30 17.11
C GLU A 36 -4.52 -12.33 15.99
N ASN A 37 -5.22 -12.17 14.87
CA ASN A 37 -5.10 -13.06 13.72
C ASN A 37 -3.82 -12.73 12.93
N PRO A 38 -2.84 -13.64 12.84
CA PRO A 38 -1.59 -13.39 12.11
C PRO A 38 -1.77 -13.21 10.60
N ALA A 39 -2.92 -13.61 10.04
CA ALA A 39 -3.26 -13.41 8.64
C ALA A 39 -4.01 -12.09 8.38
N ALA A 40 -4.34 -11.33 9.42
CA ALA A 40 -4.98 -10.03 9.26
C ALA A 40 -4.02 -9.01 8.60
N PRO A 41 -4.56 -8.03 7.86
CA PRO A 41 -3.75 -6.89 7.45
C PRO A 41 -3.24 -6.15 8.69
N VAL A 42 -2.06 -5.54 8.57
CA VAL A 42 -1.49 -4.62 9.57
C VAL A 42 -1.97 -3.19 9.35
N TYR A 43 -2.39 -2.85 8.13
CA TYR A 43 -3.06 -1.58 7.81
C TYR A 43 -4.25 -1.80 6.89
N ARG A 44 -5.36 -1.10 7.14
CA ARG A 44 -6.44 -0.94 6.15
C ARG A 44 -6.12 0.24 5.25
N LEU A 45 -6.38 0.08 3.96
CA LEU A 45 -6.20 1.12 2.96
C LEU A 45 -7.54 1.72 2.55
N TYR A 46 -7.54 3.03 2.35
CA TYR A 46 -8.68 3.82 1.97
C TYR A 46 -8.36 4.70 0.78
N GLY A 47 -9.32 4.80 -0.13
CA GLY A 47 -9.30 5.74 -1.24
C GLY A 47 -10.49 6.70 -1.15
N LYS A 48 -10.60 7.58 -2.15
CA LYS A 48 -11.74 8.47 -2.30
C LYS A 48 -12.54 8.10 -3.55
N SER A 49 -13.85 7.94 -3.38
CA SER A 49 -14.78 7.84 -4.51
C SER A 49 -14.83 9.16 -5.31
N PRO A 50 -15.40 9.17 -6.53
CA PRO A 50 -15.59 10.40 -7.31
C PRO A 50 -16.40 11.49 -6.59
N ARG A 51 -17.18 11.13 -5.57
CA ARG A 51 -17.92 12.07 -4.71
C ARG A 51 -17.15 12.45 -3.43
N ASN A 52 -15.83 12.25 -3.41
CA ASN A 52 -14.94 12.54 -2.29
C ASN A 52 -15.32 11.82 -0.97
N ARG A 53 -16.02 10.69 -1.06
CA ARG A 53 -16.29 9.83 0.13
C ARG A 53 -15.14 8.86 0.33
N ARG A 54 -14.66 8.78 1.57
CA ARG A 54 -13.66 7.79 2.00
C ARG A 54 -14.28 6.39 1.96
N ILE A 55 -13.61 5.47 1.30
CA ILE A 55 -14.03 4.07 1.18
C ILE A 55 -12.81 3.17 1.44
N GLU A 56 -13.03 2.02 2.08
CA GLU A 56 -11.99 0.99 2.19
C GLU A 56 -11.76 0.38 0.82
N VAL A 57 -10.50 0.30 0.41
CA VAL A 57 -10.09 -0.22 -0.91
C VAL A 57 -9.17 -1.42 -0.79
N GLY A 58 -8.69 -1.76 0.42
CA GLY A 58 -7.81 -2.90 0.59
C GLY A 58 -7.01 -2.86 1.88
N GLY A 59 -5.82 -3.45 1.86
CA GLY A 59 -4.96 -3.52 3.03
C GLY A 59 -3.49 -3.75 2.71
N ILE A 60 -2.68 -3.66 3.76
CA ILE A 60 -1.26 -4.03 3.76
C ILE A 60 -1.08 -5.16 4.76
N TRP A 61 -0.35 -6.19 4.36
CA TRP A 61 0.04 -7.32 5.19
C TRP A 61 1.55 -7.33 5.40
N LYS A 62 1.96 -7.73 6.60
CA LYS A 62 3.36 -8.02 6.90
C LYS A 62 3.59 -9.52 6.78
N LYS A 63 4.53 -9.94 5.93
CA LYS A 63 4.85 -11.35 5.65
C LYS A 63 6.32 -11.63 5.98
N LYS A 64 6.67 -12.91 6.06
CA LYS A 64 8.05 -13.39 6.18
C LYS A 64 8.43 -14.20 4.94
N ASN A 65 9.63 -13.95 4.41
CA ASN A 65 10.19 -14.74 3.32
C ASN A 65 10.80 -16.05 3.86
N GLN A 66 11.27 -16.93 2.97
CA GLN A 66 11.85 -18.24 3.34
C GLN A 66 13.08 -18.14 4.25
N ARG A 67 13.75 -16.98 4.27
CA ARG A 67 14.93 -16.70 5.11
C ARG A 67 14.55 -15.99 6.41
N GLY A 68 13.27 -15.83 6.70
CA GLY A 68 12.76 -15.14 7.90
C GLY A 68 12.73 -13.61 7.81
N GLY A 69 13.16 -13.03 6.69
CA GLY A 69 13.12 -11.58 6.47
C GLY A 69 11.69 -11.09 6.29
N GLU A 70 11.34 -10.00 6.98
CA GLU A 70 10.01 -9.40 6.89
C GLU A 70 9.88 -8.52 5.65
N TYR A 71 8.70 -8.54 5.03
CA TYR A 71 8.36 -7.67 3.90
C TYR A 71 6.87 -7.34 3.93
N TYR A 72 6.48 -6.26 3.26
CA TYR A 72 5.09 -5.87 3.14
C TYR A 72 4.53 -6.24 1.78
N THR A 73 3.26 -6.62 1.77
CA THR A 73 2.46 -6.79 0.55
C THR A 73 1.19 -5.99 0.67
N LEU A 74 0.70 -5.42 -0.41
CA LEU A 74 -0.62 -4.80 -0.45
C LEU A 74 -1.54 -5.49 -1.44
N SER A 75 -2.83 -5.35 -1.19
CA SER A 75 -3.88 -5.69 -2.13
C SER A 75 -4.89 -4.56 -2.12
N VAL A 76 -5.24 -4.05 -3.30
CA VAL A 76 -6.23 -2.99 -3.49
C VAL A 76 -7.24 -3.43 -4.55
N ASN A 77 -8.52 -3.14 -4.32
CA ASN A 77 -9.61 -3.33 -5.25
C ASN A 77 -10.32 -2.00 -5.47
N THR A 78 -10.34 -1.54 -6.72
CA THR A 78 -10.95 -0.25 -7.11
C THR A 78 -12.35 -0.42 -7.70
N GLY A 79 -12.89 -1.63 -7.73
CA GLY A 79 -14.09 -2.00 -8.47
C GLY A 79 -13.84 -2.25 -9.96
N PHE A 80 -12.83 -1.60 -10.56
CA PHE A 80 -12.39 -1.84 -11.93
C PHE A 80 -11.38 -2.98 -12.02
N ALA A 81 -10.45 -3.03 -11.06
CA ALA A 81 -9.41 -4.05 -11.02
C ALA A 81 -8.98 -4.35 -9.58
N LYS A 82 -8.40 -5.52 -9.41
CA LYS A 82 -7.63 -5.87 -8.21
C LYS A 82 -6.14 -5.76 -8.56
N LEU A 83 -5.38 -5.09 -7.71
CA LEU A 83 -3.93 -4.99 -7.78
C LEU A 83 -3.33 -5.62 -6.53
N ASN A 84 -2.45 -6.60 -6.71
CA ASN A 84 -1.60 -7.10 -5.66
C ASN A 84 -0.17 -6.63 -5.91
N ALA A 85 0.55 -6.27 -4.85
CA ALA A 85 1.91 -5.79 -4.97
C ALA A 85 2.75 -6.16 -3.76
N ASN A 86 4.06 -6.27 -3.99
CA ASN A 86 5.06 -6.23 -2.93
C ASN A 86 5.47 -4.78 -2.71
N LEU A 87 5.83 -4.44 -1.48
CA LEU A 87 6.43 -3.17 -1.14
C LEU A 87 7.94 -3.36 -0.93
N GLY A 88 8.73 -2.66 -1.75
CA GLY A 88 10.18 -2.64 -1.67
C GLY A 88 10.70 -1.22 -1.43
N ARG A 89 11.97 -1.06 -1.08
CA ARG A 89 12.57 0.28 -0.90
C ARG A 89 12.39 1.12 -2.17
N TYR A 90 11.96 2.37 -2.02
CA TYR A 90 11.82 3.27 -3.17
C TYR A 90 13.21 3.62 -3.75
N PRO A 91 13.43 3.47 -5.08
CA PRO A 91 14.74 3.72 -5.68
C PRO A 91 15.21 5.18 -5.53
N GLY A 92 16.51 5.37 -5.26
CA GLY A 92 17.12 6.70 -5.22
C GLY A 92 16.63 7.57 -4.06
N GLN A 93 16.09 6.97 -3.00
CA GLN A 93 15.65 7.65 -1.79
C GLN A 93 16.34 7.06 -0.56
N ASP A 94 16.70 7.93 0.38
CA ASP A 94 17.28 7.58 1.67
C ASP A 94 16.21 7.35 2.77
N ASP A 95 14.94 7.54 2.42
CA ASP A 95 13.81 7.33 3.31
C ASP A 95 13.34 5.86 3.28
N ASP A 96 13.74 5.08 4.29
CA ASP A 96 13.35 3.67 4.42
C ASP A 96 11.85 3.48 4.72
N THR A 97 11.13 4.55 5.09
CA THR A 97 9.66 4.52 5.24
C THR A 97 8.93 4.62 3.90
N LEU A 98 9.62 5.08 2.85
CA LEU A 98 9.09 5.24 1.51
C LEU A 98 9.35 3.98 0.69
N MET A 99 8.26 3.32 0.31
CA MET A 99 8.30 2.05 -0.40
C MET A 99 7.72 2.20 -1.80
N ALA A 100 8.35 1.58 -2.79
CA ALA A 100 7.79 1.41 -4.13
C ALA A 100 6.71 0.32 -4.15
N VAL A 101 5.64 0.57 -4.90
CA VAL A 101 4.61 -0.42 -5.22
C VAL A 101 5.09 -1.24 -6.41
N ILE A 102 5.32 -2.54 -6.22
CA ILE A 102 5.79 -3.46 -7.25
C ILE A 102 4.70 -4.50 -7.53
N PRO A 103 3.83 -4.27 -8.54
CA PRO A 103 2.71 -5.15 -8.84
C PRO A 103 3.14 -6.54 -9.31
N TRP A 104 2.27 -7.53 -9.07
CA TRP A 104 2.41 -8.90 -9.57
C TRP A 104 1.03 -9.51 -9.82
N ASP A 105 1.01 -10.55 -10.66
CA ASP A 105 -0.18 -11.33 -11.03
C ASP A 105 -0.36 -12.59 -10.17
#